data_AF-A0A6B2TFL2-F1
#
_entry.id   AF-A0A6B2TFL2-F1
#
_cell.length_a   1.000
_cell.length_b   1.000
_cell.length_c   1.000
_cell.angle_alpha   90.00
_cell.angle_beta   90.00
_cell.angle_gamma   90.00
#
_symmetry.space_group_name_H-M   'P 1'
#
loop_
_entity.id
_entity.type
_entity.pdbx_description
1 polymer ?
#
loop_
_entity_poly.entity_id
_entity_poly.type
_entity_poly.pdbx_seq_one_letter_code
_entity_poly.pdbx_strand_id
1 'polypeptide(L)'
;ERALDRAGRILAASAPDERVLGDVGADRLARLVRDAGRPLLLLLDGPEEMPAVLSHHLAQWSSGTARWLRDTGARLVIASRAEYWEQAGTHFDAASLHAATDGAELPGCVRLGDLPEPQASRARALHG
;
A
#
# COMPACT_ATOMS: atom_id res chain seq x y z
N GLU A 1 17.18 20.04 13.05
CA GLU A 1 15.89 20.74 12.86
C GLU A 1 15.78 21.39 11.46
N ARG A 2 15.85 20.58 10.38
CA ARG A 2 15.64 21.00 8.98
C ARG A 2 14.99 19.92 8.09
N ALA A 3 14.59 18.78 8.68
CA ALA A 3 13.96 17.67 7.96
C ALA A 3 12.43 17.66 8.12
N LEU A 4 11.91 18.15 9.25
CA LEU A 4 10.48 18.14 9.57
C LEU A 4 9.65 19.13 8.73
N ASP A 5 10.21 20.30 8.40
CA ASP A 5 9.55 21.29 7.52
C ASP A 5 9.37 20.80 6.07
N ARG A 6 10.19 19.83 5.63
CA ARG A 6 10.07 19.24 4.29
C ARG A 6 9.01 18.14 4.24
N ALA A 7 8.80 17.43 5.35
CA ALA A 7 7.78 16.39 5.49
C ALA A 7 6.36 16.98 5.56
N GLY A 8 6.17 18.13 6.21
CA GLY A 8 4.87 18.83 6.24
C GLY A 8 4.34 19.22 4.85
N ARG A 9 5.25 19.54 3.91
CA ARG A 9 4.89 19.87 2.52
C ARG A 9 4.51 18.64 1.68
N ILE A 10 5.05 17.48 2.02
CA ILE A 10 4.69 16.20 1.40
C ILE A 10 3.31 15.75 1.89
N LEU A 11 2.97 16.01 3.16
CA LEU A 11 1.67 15.64 3.70
C LEU A 11 0.51 16.51 3.21
N ALA A 12 0.75 17.80 2.94
CA ALA A 12 -0.21 18.63 2.20
C ALA A 12 -0.37 18.20 0.73
N ALA A 13 0.58 17.41 0.19
CA ALA A 13 0.47 16.76 -1.12
C ALA A 13 -0.10 15.32 -1.05
N SER A 14 -0.17 14.72 0.14
CA SER A 14 -0.73 13.38 0.39
C SER A 14 -2.21 13.41 0.79
N ALA A 15 -2.75 14.55 1.21
CA ALA A 15 -4.16 14.81 1.03
C ALA A 15 -4.35 15.15 -0.44
N PRO A 16 -5.11 14.37 -1.23
CA PRO A 16 -5.33 14.71 -2.62
C PRO A 16 -6.11 16.03 -2.63
N ASP A 17 -5.40 17.14 -2.87
CA ASP A 17 -6.03 18.26 -3.52
C ASP A 17 -6.37 17.76 -4.92
N GLU A 18 -7.65 17.40 -5.11
CA GLU A 18 -8.22 16.93 -6.39
C GLU A 18 -7.82 17.83 -7.57
N ARG A 19 -7.39 19.07 -7.29
CA ARG A 19 -6.97 20.08 -8.26
C ARG A 19 -5.52 19.95 -8.74
N VAL A 20 -4.63 19.25 -8.00
CA VAL A 20 -3.19 19.18 -8.34
C VAL A 20 -2.83 17.96 -9.19
N LEU A 21 -3.62 16.88 -9.15
CA LEU A 21 -3.40 15.68 -9.97
C LEU A 21 -3.83 15.84 -11.44
N GLY A 22 -4.35 17.02 -11.82
CA GLY A 22 -5.06 17.18 -13.09
C GLY A 22 -6.18 16.15 -13.19
N ASP A 23 -6.78 16.04 -14.36
CA ASP A 23 -7.91 15.16 -14.61
C ASP A 23 -7.57 13.64 -14.48
N VAL A 24 -6.41 13.24 -13.95
CA VAL A 24 -5.95 11.84 -13.82
C VAL A 24 -6.12 11.33 -12.39
N GLY A 25 -7.37 11.23 -11.93
CA GLY A 25 -7.68 10.48 -10.71
C GLY A 25 -7.37 8.98 -10.88
N ALA A 26 -7.13 8.26 -9.77
CA ALA A 26 -6.85 6.82 -9.77
C ALA A 26 -7.89 6.02 -10.59
N ASP A 27 -9.16 6.43 -10.54
CA ASP A 27 -10.24 5.88 -11.37
C ASP A 27 -9.99 6.04 -12.86
N ARG A 28 -9.56 7.22 -13.32
CA ARG A 28 -9.27 7.44 -14.74
C ARG A 28 -8.11 6.57 -15.19
N LEU A 29 -7.05 6.47 -14.39
CA LEU A 29 -5.90 5.64 -14.71
C LEU A 29 -6.31 4.16 -14.79
N ALA A 30 -7.05 3.65 -13.81
CA ALA A 30 -7.50 2.27 -13.81
C ALA A 30 -8.44 1.96 -14.98
N ARG A 31 -9.32 2.91 -15.35
CA ARG A 31 -10.13 2.80 -16.56
C ARG A 31 -9.26 2.75 -17.82
N LEU A 32 -8.33 3.68 -17.98
CA LEU A 32 -7.44 3.75 -19.15
C LEU A 32 -6.64 2.46 -19.35
N VAL A 33 -6.05 1.94 -18.27
CA VAL A 33 -5.21 0.73 -18.29
C VAL A 33 -6.06 -0.51 -18.62
N ARG A 34 -7.26 -0.62 -18.05
CA ARG A 34 -8.21 -1.70 -18.35
C ARG A 34 -8.73 -1.62 -19.79
N ASP A 35 -9.09 -0.44 -20.28
CA ASP A 35 -9.60 -0.26 -21.65
C ASP A 35 -8.50 -0.57 -22.68
N ALA A 36 -7.23 -0.40 -22.30
CA ALA A 36 -6.07 -0.85 -23.08
C ALA A 36 -5.76 -2.36 -22.92
N GLY A 37 -6.56 -3.12 -22.16
CA GLY A 37 -6.36 -4.55 -21.91
C GLY A 37 -5.12 -4.87 -21.08
N ARG A 38 -4.60 -3.90 -20.31
CA ARG A 38 -3.37 -4.05 -19.52
C ARG A 38 -3.72 -4.23 -18.04
N PRO A 39 -3.03 -5.09 -17.28
CA PRO A 39 -3.22 -5.19 -15.83
C PRO A 39 -2.59 -4.00 -15.10
N LEU A 40 -3.20 -3.58 -13.99
CA LEU A 40 -2.67 -2.56 -13.08
C LEU A 40 -2.30 -3.19 -11.73
N LEU A 41 -1.04 -3.04 -11.32
CA LEU A 41 -0.53 -3.42 -10.00
C LEU A 41 -0.06 -2.16 -9.27
N LEU A 42 -0.53 -1.98 -8.04
CA LEU A 42 -0.14 -0.89 -7.15
C LEU A 42 0.72 -1.45 -6.02
N LEU A 43 1.75 -0.71 -5.61
CA LEU A 43 2.57 -1.00 -4.43
C LEU A 43 2.39 0.15 -3.44
N LEU A 44 1.94 -0.18 -2.24
CA LEU A 44 1.93 0.71 -1.09
C LEU A 44 3.07 0.29 -0.16
N ASP A 45 4.07 1.14 -0.01
CA ASP A 45 5.28 0.87 0.77
C ASP A 45 5.30 1.70 2.05
N GLY A 46 5.45 1.03 3.20
CA GLY A 46 5.53 1.64 4.53
C GLY A 46 4.30 2.46 4.96
N PRO A 47 3.05 1.97 4.82
CA PRO A 47 1.87 2.70 5.27
C PRO A 47 1.85 3.02 6.77
N GLU A 48 2.61 2.30 7.58
CA GLU A 48 2.80 2.58 9.01
C GLU A 48 3.47 3.94 9.30
N GLU A 49 4.18 4.51 8.33
CA GLU A 49 4.79 5.83 8.44
C GLU A 49 3.80 6.96 8.07
N MET A 50 2.56 6.61 7.70
CA MET A 50 1.52 7.59 7.40
C MET A 50 1.09 8.38 8.65
N PRO A 51 0.74 9.67 8.52
CA PRO A 51 0.24 10.45 9.64
C PRO A 51 -0.96 9.80 10.32
N ALA A 52 -1.03 9.93 11.65
CA ALA A 52 -2.11 9.36 12.45
C ALA A 52 -3.52 9.78 12.01
N VAL A 53 -3.66 10.99 11.44
CA VAL A 53 -4.94 11.44 10.88
C VAL A 53 -5.43 10.56 9.73
N LEU A 54 -4.54 9.94 8.96
CA LEU A 54 -4.89 8.99 7.90
C LEU A 54 -5.06 7.57 8.43
N SER A 55 -4.36 7.19 9.51
CA SER A 55 -4.49 5.87 10.13
C SER A 55 -5.82 5.68 10.85
N HIS A 56 -6.43 6.75 11.38
CA HIS A 56 -7.78 6.68 11.97
C HIS A 56 -8.88 6.27 10.98
N HIS A 57 -8.61 6.38 9.67
CA HIS A 57 -9.53 5.96 8.62
C HIS A 57 -9.18 4.60 8.03
N LEU A 58 -8.31 3.81 8.67
CA LEU A 58 -7.81 2.53 8.12
C LEU A 58 -8.94 1.59 7.68
N ALA A 59 -9.97 1.38 8.51
CA ALA A 59 -11.08 0.50 8.18
C ALA A 59 -11.88 0.99 6.94
N GLN A 60 -12.15 2.31 6.88
CA GLN A 60 -12.86 2.95 5.77
C GLN A 60 -12.02 2.90 4.49
N TRP A 61 -10.73 3.20 4.60
CA TRP A 61 -9.77 3.16 3.51
C TRP A 61 -9.61 1.74 2.96
N SER A 62 -9.42 0.73 3.82
CA SER A 62 -9.28 -0.67 3.40
C SER A 62 -10.53 -1.17 2.69
N SER A 63 -11.72 -0.89 3.23
CA SER A 63 -12.99 -1.30 2.62
C SER A 63 -13.23 -0.63 1.26
N GLY A 64 -12.96 0.68 1.17
CA GLY A 64 -13.07 1.44 -0.07
C GLY A 64 -12.07 0.96 -1.12
N THR A 65 -10.83 0.70 -0.72
CA THR A 65 -9.77 0.17 -1.57
C THR A 65 -10.11 -1.24 -2.07
N ALA A 66 -10.58 -2.14 -1.19
CA ALA A 66 -10.99 -3.48 -1.57
C ALA A 66 -12.13 -3.47 -2.60
N ARG A 67 -13.11 -2.56 -2.43
CA ARG A 67 -14.16 -2.36 -3.42
C ARG A 67 -13.60 -1.84 -4.74
N TRP A 68 -12.77 -0.81 -4.71
CA TRP A 68 -12.18 -0.21 -5.89
C TRP A 68 -11.31 -1.20 -6.69
N LEU A 69 -10.51 -2.03 -6.02
CA LEU A 69 -9.70 -3.08 -6.66
C LEU A 69 -10.57 -4.10 -7.38
N ARG A 70 -11.71 -4.49 -6.80
CA ARG A 70 -12.68 -5.39 -7.46
C ARG A 70 -13.33 -4.72 -8.67
N ASP A 71 -13.80 -3.49 -8.51
CA ASP A 71 -14.51 -2.74 -9.56
C ASP A 71 -13.60 -2.43 -10.76
N THR A 72 -12.31 -2.21 -10.53
CA THR A 72 -11.33 -1.88 -11.57
C THR A 72 -10.56 -3.07 -12.12
N GLY A 73 -10.52 -4.19 -11.38
CA GLY A 73 -9.65 -5.33 -11.66
C GLY A 73 -8.18 -5.10 -11.30
N ALA A 74 -7.84 -3.98 -10.67
CA ALA A 74 -6.49 -3.70 -10.20
C ALA A 74 -6.07 -4.62 -9.05
N ARG A 75 -4.76 -4.70 -8.80
CA ARG A 75 -4.16 -5.46 -7.71
C ARG A 75 -3.32 -4.53 -6.84
N LEU A 76 -3.27 -4.80 -5.54
CA LEU A 76 -2.50 -4.04 -4.56
C LEU A 76 -1.54 -4.97 -3.81
N VAL A 77 -0.30 -4.55 -3.67
CA VAL A 77 0.69 -5.11 -2.76
C VAL A 77 0.92 -4.09 -1.66
N ILE A 78 0.82 -4.52 -0.41
CA ILE A 78 1.15 -3.70 0.76
C ILE A 78 2.45 -4.27 1.33
N ALA A 79 3.51 -3.47 1.26
CA ALA A 79 4.77 -3.75 1.94
C ALA A 79 4.74 -3.00 3.27
N SER A 80 4.59 -3.74 4.37
CA SER A 80 4.50 -3.19 5.72
C SER A 80 5.16 -4.13 6.71
N ARG A 81 5.38 -3.60 7.92
CA ARG A 81 5.65 -4.43 9.10
C ARG A 81 4.46 -5.34 9.44
N ALA A 82 4.76 -6.40 10.19
CA ALA A 82 3.76 -7.41 10.57
C ALA A 82 2.68 -6.84 11.48
N GLU A 83 3.05 -5.95 12.41
CA GLU A 83 2.17 -5.31 13.39
C GLU A 83 1.11 -4.43 12.70
N TYR A 84 1.50 -3.75 11.63
CA TYR A 84 0.55 -2.99 10.81
C TYR A 84 -0.43 -3.94 10.10
N TRP A 85 0.09 -5.03 9.53
CA TRP A 85 -0.71 -5.99 8.77
C TRP A 85 -1.71 -6.77 9.63
N GLU A 86 -1.34 -7.08 10.87
CA GLU A 86 -2.21 -7.72 11.86
C GLU A 86 -3.53 -6.95 12.03
N GLN A 87 -3.47 -5.62 12.00
CA GLN A 87 -4.66 -4.78 12.09
C GLN A 87 -5.30 -4.56 10.72
N ALA A 88 -4.53 -4.06 9.74
CA ALA A 88 -5.04 -3.65 8.44
C ALA A 88 -5.64 -4.81 7.64
N GLY A 89 -5.04 -5.99 7.72
CA GLY A 89 -5.43 -7.18 6.96
C GLY A 89 -6.82 -7.70 7.34
N THR A 90 -7.28 -7.45 8.57
CA THR A 90 -8.62 -7.87 9.03
C THR A 90 -9.77 -7.13 8.35
N HIS A 91 -9.48 -5.97 7.75
CA HIS A 91 -10.47 -5.17 7.03
C HIS A 91 -10.66 -5.62 5.57
N PHE A 92 -9.87 -6.58 5.10
CA PHE A 92 -10.02 -7.19 3.78
C PHE A 92 -10.75 -8.52 3.90
N ASP A 93 -11.56 -8.85 2.90
CA ASP A 93 -12.18 -10.18 2.80
C ASP A 93 -11.09 -11.24 2.58
N ALA A 94 -11.16 -12.36 3.29
CA ALA A 94 -10.16 -13.42 3.24
C ALA A 94 -9.95 -13.96 1.82
N ALA A 95 -11.02 -14.06 1.02
CA ALA A 95 -10.95 -14.49 -0.38
C ALA A 95 -10.17 -13.51 -1.29
N SER A 96 -10.01 -12.26 -0.87
CA SER A 96 -9.24 -11.24 -1.59
C SER A 96 -7.76 -11.22 -1.23
N LEU A 97 -7.38 -11.85 -0.11
CA LEU A 97 -6.01 -11.88 0.39
C LEU A 97 -5.20 -12.98 -0.31
N HIS A 98 -3.92 -12.68 -0.54
CA HIS A 98 -2.99 -13.64 -1.12
C HIS A 98 -2.46 -14.60 -0.06
N ALA A 99 -2.33 -15.89 -0.40
CA ALA A 99 -1.71 -16.91 0.45
C ALA A 99 -2.38 -17.07 1.84
N ALA A 100 -3.71 -17.01 1.91
CA ALA A 100 -4.44 -17.40 3.11
C ALA A 100 -4.08 -18.85 3.50
N THR A 101 -3.53 -19.03 4.70
CA THR A 101 -3.16 -20.34 5.24
C THR A 101 -4.03 -20.62 6.46
N ASP A 102 -4.67 -21.79 6.50
CA ASP A 102 -5.50 -22.20 7.63
C ASP A 102 -4.66 -22.25 8.91
N GLY A 103 -5.11 -21.55 9.96
CA GLY A 103 -4.44 -21.50 11.27
C GLY A 103 -3.28 -20.50 11.39
N ALA A 104 -3.09 -19.60 10.43
CA ALA A 104 -2.10 -18.53 10.54
C ALA A 104 -2.52 -17.45 11.57
N GLU A 105 -1.54 -16.92 12.32
CA GLU A 105 -1.74 -15.81 13.27
C GLU A 105 -2.05 -14.48 12.59
N LEU A 106 -1.65 -14.33 11.32
CA LEU A 106 -1.88 -13.13 10.52
C LEU A 106 -2.88 -13.38 9.39
N PRO A 107 -3.64 -12.35 8.96
CA PRO A 107 -4.38 -12.40 7.69
C PRO A 107 -3.44 -12.79 6.53
N GLY A 108 -3.97 -13.43 5.48
CA GLY A 108 -3.18 -13.95 4.36
C GLY A 108 -2.13 -12.97 3.83
N CYS A 109 -0.86 -13.35 3.92
CA CYS A 109 0.28 -12.54 3.51
C CYS A 109 1.51 -13.40 3.19
N VAL A 110 2.49 -12.80 2.52
CA VAL A 110 3.82 -13.38 2.32
C VAL A 110 4.76 -12.82 3.37
N ARG A 111 5.29 -13.69 4.24
CA ARG A 111 6.28 -13.28 5.25
C ARG A 111 7.66 -13.14 4.59
N LEU A 112 8.23 -11.95 4.69
CA LEU A 112 9.60 -11.68 4.27
C LEU A 112 10.49 -11.68 5.52
N GLY A 113 11.49 -12.56 5.53
CA GLY A 113 12.54 -12.57 6.55
C GLY A 113 13.72 -11.70 6.15
N ASP A 114 14.74 -11.67 7.02
CA ASP A 114 15.95 -10.91 6.75
C ASP A 114 16.69 -11.39 5.49
N LEU A 115 17.33 -10.45 4.81
CA LEU A 115 18.30 -10.81 3.78
C LEU A 115 19.48 -11.55 4.44
N PRO A 116 19.90 -12.71 3.91
CA PRO A 116 21.10 -13.35 4.42
C PRO A 116 22.33 -12.45 4.20
N GLU A 117 23.34 -12.56 5.05
CA GLU A 117 24.44 -11.60 5.13
C GLU A 117 25.10 -11.27 3.76
N PRO A 118 25.38 -12.23 2.86
CA PRO A 118 25.92 -11.92 1.54
C PRO A 118 25.00 -10.99 0.72
N GLN A 119 23.69 -11.23 0.75
CA GLN A 119 22.71 -10.39 0.05
C GLN A 119 22.56 -9.03 0.73
N ALA A 120 22.54 -8.98 2.06
CA ALA A 120 22.45 -7.74 2.82
C ALA A 120 23.66 -6.83 2.56
N SER A 121 24.87 -7.39 2.59
CA SER A 121 26.12 -6.70 2.25
C SER A 121 26.09 -6.14 0.83
N ARG A 122 25.61 -6.92 -0.15
CA ARG A 122 25.46 -6.45 -1.53
C ARG A 122 24.44 -5.32 -1.66
N ALA A 123 23.30 -5.43 -1.00
CA ALA A 123 22.26 -4.39 -1.03
C ALA A 123 22.79 -3.06 -0.46
N ARG A 124 23.50 -3.11 0.67
CA ARG A 124 24.15 -1.93 1.27
C ARG A 124 25.17 -1.30 0.32
N ALA A 125 25.99 -2.11 -0.36
CA ALA A 125 26.97 -1.58 -1.32
C ALA A 125 26.33 -0.89 -2.54
N LEU A 126 25.09 -1.23 -2.90
CA LEU A 126 24.38 -0.68 -4.07
C LEU A 126 23.44 0.48 -3.72
N HIS A 127 22.88 0.50 -2.50
CA HIS A 127 21.76 1.36 -2.14
C HIS A 127 21.91 2.05 -0.76
N GLY A 128 22.98 1.75 0.00
CA GLY A 128 23.23 2.26 1.34
C GLY A 128 24.14 3.47 1.40
#